data_AF-A0A812G739-F1
#
_entry.id   AF-A0A812G739-F1
#
_cell.length_a   1.000
_cell.length_b   1.000
_cell.length_c   1.000
_cell.angle_alpha   90.00
_cell.angle_beta   90.00
_cell.angle_gamma   90.00
#
_symmetry.space_group_name_H-M   'P 1'
#
loop_
_entity.id
_entity.type
_entity.pdbx_description
1 polymer ?
#
loop_
_entity_poly.entity_id
_entity_poly.type
_entity_poly.pdbx_seq_one_letter_code
_entity_poly.pdbx_strand_id
1 'polypeptide(L)'
;MDHVFRNMQEGLLKMDGFRTELDRFDSTLNKQAVETESLIERYEVELQQLKMLTRQKEEANLQQRRALDALRHELQHLQKLQSGCEESFFSSLEQKFGELSPLKAEVEARMTSMDLKHHSLTDQVWSSECAIAKVSGELCNFQDRFDQLKAVVHSLESERDGRQKLESMQQELADWLGQSRFEAASVRKAFSAAVEANKESLQIGLDVAANQIANFMDEVRAENQKILEQTADIQRQTAATCSSFRAELDEHQRQRQFADARTEAILHELREALDEYDRRRKREKTTLELQMKEVGQQLAILHGSVENAVRACKSLEPLCGALVEVLAMQVSLERQEFADWHRVSLVGYKSVSTTHKPAEVDDSASKSPSKSPPKVPKQSPRRKGDPSQVISLDKRCYSCCSQSQMVMAGFKMACLQYKPSPVACSGGIFERVELFDHMEQLLEVARERVRYNRDEEVLLPSPFGSTGQGAEAFAVSAPPKAKALALPALSPR
;
A
#
# COMPACT_ATOMS: atom_id res chain seq x y z
N MET A 1 -56.29 -0.68 -95.42
CA MET A 1 -56.87 -1.33 -94.23
C MET A 1 -55.80 -2.13 -93.48
N ASP A 2 -55.08 -3.04 -94.14
CA ASP A 2 -54.12 -3.94 -93.48
C ASP A 2 -52.95 -3.28 -92.73
N HIS A 3 -52.45 -2.13 -93.20
CA HIS A 3 -51.38 -1.40 -92.51
C HIS A 3 -51.85 -0.76 -91.19
N VAL A 4 -53.11 -0.31 -91.12
CA VAL A 4 -53.67 0.28 -89.89
C VAL A 4 -53.89 -0.81 -88.86
N PHE A 5 -54.39 -1.98 -89.30
CA PHE A 5 -54.58 -3.13 -88.42
C PHE A 5 -53.27 -3.66 -87.85
N ARG A 6 -52.22 -3.75 -88.67
CA ARG A 6 -50.89 -4.19 -88.22
C ARG A 6 -50.26 -3.23 -87.20
N ASN A 7 -50.37 -1.92 -87.42
CA ASN A 7 -49.90 -0.92 -86.46
C ASN A 7 -50.68 -0.96 -85.14
N MET A 8 -51.99 -1.21 -85.20
CA MET A 8 -52.81 -1.35 -83.99
C MET A 8 -52.45 -2.61 -83.21
N GLN A 9 -52.16 -3.72 -83.90
CA GLN A 9 -51.71 -4.97 -83.29
C GLN A 9 -50.30 -4.84 -82.68
N GLU A 10 -49.39 -4.12 -83.34
CA GLU A 10 -48.07 -3.82 -82.79
C GLU A 10 -48.15 -2.86 -81.59
N GLY A 11 -49.07 -1.90 -81.60
CA GLY A 11 -49.37 -1.03 -80.47
C GLY A 11 -49.91 -1.80 -79.25
N LEU A 12 -50.82 -2.76 -79.48
CA LEU A 12 -51.33 -3.65 -78.42
C LEU A 12 -50.21 -4.51 -77.81
N LEU A 13 -49.34 -5.10 -78.64
CA LEU A 13 -48.20 -5.88 -78.15
C LEU A 13 -47.21 -5.04 -77.33
N LYS A 14 -46.98 -3.78 -77.73
CA LYS A 14 -46.16 -2.84 -76.94
C LYS A 14 -46.82 -2.47 -75.63
N MET A 15 -48.13 -2.23 -75.60
CA MET A 15 -48.85 -1.99 -74.35
C MET A 15 -48.84 -3.21 -73.42
N ASP A 16 -49.00 -4.42 -73.95
CA ASP A 16 -48.88 -5.64 -73.17
C ASP A 16 -47.46 -5.81 -72.62
N GLY A 17 -46.43 -5.47 -73.41
CA GLY A 17 -45.04 -5.40 -72.96
C GLY A 17 -44.85 -4.43 -71.78
N PHE A 18 -45.32 -3.19 -71.91
CA PHE A 18 -45.29 -2.21 -70.82
C PHE A 18 -46.03 -2.67 -69.58
N ARG A 19 -47.16 -3.36 -69.75
CA ARG A 19 -47.93 -3.91 -68.64
C ARG A 19 -47.13 -4.98 -67.90
N THR A 20 -46.47 -5.89 -68.62
CA THR A 20 -45.59 -6.89 -68.01
C THR A 20 -44.35 -6.29 -67.34
N GLU A 21 -43.81 -5.19 -67.87
CA GLU A 21 -42.70 -4.46 -67.23
C GLU A 21 -43.14 -3.72 -65.98
N LEU A 22 -44.33 -3.10 -65.99
CA LEU A 22 -44.95 -2.50 -64.80
C LEU A 22 -45.23 -3.57 -63.73
N ASP A 23 -45.79 -4.72 -64.10
CA ASP A 23 -46.04 -5.81 -63.16
C ASP A 23 -44.73 -6.34 -62.54
N ARG A 24 -43.65 -6.42 -63.34
CA ARG A 24 -42.31 -6.77 -62.83
C ARG A 24 -41.76 -5.70 -61.90
N PHE A 25 -41.91 -4.43 -62.25
CA PHE A 25 -41.46 -3.31 -61.42
C PHE A 25 -42.20 -3.28 -60.08
N ASP A 26 -43.53 -3.41 -60.11
CA ASP A 26 -44.36 -3.51 -58.90
C ASP A 26 -43.99 -4.74 -58.07
N SER A 27 -43.69 -5.88 -58.71
CA SER A 27 -43.19 -7.06 -58.00
C SER A 27 -41.82 -6.81 -57.35
N THR A 28 -40.91 -6.08 -58.00
CA THR A 28 -39.60 -5.74 -57.42
C THR A 28 -39.72 -4.73 -56.29
N LEU A 29 -40.60 -3.73 -56.42
CA LEU A 29 -40.88 -2.76 -55.36
C LEU A 29 -41.52 -3.43 -54.15
N ASN A 30 -42.51 -4.30 -54.35
CA ASN A 30 -43.11 -5.06 -53.25
C ASN A 30 -42.09 -5.98 -52.57
N LYS A 31 -41.21 -6.63 -53.34
CA LYS A 31 -40.13 -7.43 -52.77
C LYS A 31 -39.17 -6.59 -51.93
N GLN A 32 -38.74 -5.44 -52.42
CA GLN A 32 -37.88 -4.52 -51.68
C GLN A 32 -38.59 -3.98 -50.43
N ALA A 33 -39.87 -3.63 -50.53
CA ALA A 33 -40.67 -3.17 -49.40
C ALA A 33 -40.71 -4.24 -48.29
N VAL A 34 -41.02 -5.49 -48.63
CA VAL A 34 -41.03 -6.63 -47.69
C VAL A 34 -39.64 -6.87 -47.09
N GLU A 35 -38.57 -6.80 -47.89
CA GLU A 35 -37.20 -6.93 -47.39
C GLU A 35 -36.85 -5.81 -46.40
N THR A 36 -37.21 -4.56 -46.69
CA THR A 36 -37.00 -3.42 -45.79
C THR A 36 -37.82 -3.53 -44.51
N GLU A 37 -39.07 -3.99 -44.60
CA GLU A 37 -39.93 -4.22 -43.43
C GLU A 37 -39.32 -5.32 -42.52
N SER A 38 -38.84 -6.42 -43.12
CA SER A 38 -38.15 -7.49 -42.36
C SER A 38 -36.84 -7.04 -41.70
N LEU A 39 -36.16 -6.03 -42.25
CA LEU A 39 -34.95 -5.45 -41.66
C LEU A 39 -35.33 -4.52 -40.51
N ILE A 40 -36.37 -3.72 -40.67
CA ILE A 40 -36.90 -2.85 -39.61
C ILE A 40 -37.32 -3.70 -38.41
N GLU A 41 -38.09 -4.76 -38.62
CA GLU A 41 -38.50 -5.69 -37.55
C GLU A 41 -37.29 -6.31 -36.82
N ARG A 42 -36.26 -6.73 -37.55
CA ARG A 42 -35.03 -7.25 -36.93
C ARG A 42 -34.32 -6.21 -36.07
N TYR A 43 -34.15 -4.98 -36.58
CA TYR A 43 -33.53 -3.91 -35.80
C TYR A 43 -34.38 -3.50 -34.58
N GLU A 44 -35.71 -3.56 -34.67
CA GLU A 44 -36.57 -3.31 -33.53
C GLU A 44 -36.36 -4.36 -32.42
N VAL A 45 -36.23 -5.64 -32.80
CA VAL A 45 -35.93 -6.73 -31.86
C VAL A 45 -34.55 -6.54 -31.23
N GLU A 46 -33.51 -6.27 -32.01
CA GLU A 46 -32.16 -6.01 -31.49
C GLU A 46 -32.13 -4.80 -30.55
N LEU A 47 -32.82 -3.72 -30.91
CA LEU A 47 -32.92 -2.52 -30.09
C LEU A 47 -33.67 -2.79 -28.77
N GLN A 48 -34.70 -3.64 -28.79
CA GLN A 48 -35.37 -4.09 -27.57
C GLN A 48 -34.44 -4.96 -26.70
N GLN A 49 -33.66 -5.85 -27.29
CA GLN A 49 -32.68 -6.66 -26.56
C GLN A 49 -31.59 -5.80 -25.90
N LEU A 50 -31.05 -4.83 -26.63
CA LEU A 50 -30.06 -3.88 -26.09
C LEU A 50 -30.64 -3.05 -24.94
N LYS A 51 -31.89 -2.59 -25.07
CA LYS A 51 -32.60 -1.89 -23.97
C LYS A 51 -32.74 -2.76 -22.73
N MET A 52 -33.11 -4.03 -22.88
CA MET A 52 -33.20 -4.98 -21.76
C MET A 52 -31.85 -5.21 -21.11
N LEU A 53 -30.79 -5.41 -21.89
CA LEU A 53 -29.43 -5.61 -21.39
C LEU A 53 -28.92 -4.37 -20.64
N THR A 54 -29.24 -3.18 -21.14
CA THR A 54 -28.87 -1.90 -20.51
C THR A 54 -29.55 -1.76 -19.15
N ARG A 55 -30.86 -2.03 -19.06
CA ARG A 55 -31.60 -2.04 -17.78
C ARG A 55 -31.01 -3.03 -16.78
N GLN A 56 -30.68 -4.24 -17.23
CA GLN A 56 -30.06 -5.26 -16.37
C GLN A 56 -28.69 -4.80 -15.84
N LYS A 57 -27.88 -4.13 -16.66
CA LYS A 57 -26.60 -3.55 -16.24
C LYS A 57 -26.78 -2.37 -15.28
N GLU A 58 -27.79 -1.53 -15.48
CA GLU A 58 -28.12 -0.44 -14.56
C GLU A 58 -28.54 -0.98 -13.18
N GLU A 59 -29.37 -2.02 -13.13
CA GLU A 59 -29.77 -2.69 -11.89
C GLU A 59 -28.57 -3.32 -11.17
N ALA A 60 -27.69 -4.01 -11.90
CA ALA A 60 -26.47 -4.59 -11.35
C ALA A 60 -25.54 -3.49 -10.77
N ASN A 61 -25.36 -2.38 -11.49
CA ASN A 61 -24.60 -1.24 -11.01
C ASN A 61 -25.20 -0.62 -9.75
N LEU A 62 -26.54 -0.53 -9.66
CA LEU A 62 -27.23 -0.04 -8.48
C LEU A 62 -27.02 -0.96 -7.27
N GLN A 63 -27.07 -2.28 -7.47
CA GLN A 63 -26.76 -3.26 -6.43
C GLN A 63 -25.30 -3.15 -5.96
N GLN A 64 -24.36 -3.01 -6.88
CA GLN A 64 -22.95 -2.81 -6.56
C GLN A 64 -22.73 -1.52 -5.75
N ARG A 65 -23.40 -0.42 -6.10
CA ARG A 65 -23.34 0.83 -5.33
C ARG A 65 -23.85 0.64 -3.89
N ARG A 66 -24.98 -0.03 -3.71
CA ARG A 66 -25.51 -0.35 -2.37
C ARG A 66 -24.54 -1.20 -1.54
N ALA A 67 -23.87 -2.17 -2.17
CA ALA A 67 -22.85 -2.98 -1.50
C ALA A 67 -21.62 -2.13 -1.09
N LEU A 68 -21.17 -1.21 -1.95
CA LEU A 68 -20.08 -0.28 -1.62
C LEU A 68 -20.46 0.67 -0.48
N ASP A 69 -21.69 1.18 -0.46
CA ASP A 69 -22.17 2.03 0.63
C ASP A 69 -22.23 1.27 1.97
N ALA A 70 -22.67 0.00 1.95
CA ALA A 70 -22.64 -0.86 3.14
C ALA A 70 -21.20 -1.10 3.65
N LEU A 71 -20.26 -1.40 2.75
CA LEU A 71 -18.84 -1.55 3.09
C LEU A 71 -18.25 -0.25 3.65
N ARG A 72 -18.62 0.90 3.09
CA ARG A 72 -18.20 2.21 3.59
C ARG A 72 -18.68 2.45 5.02
N HIS A 73 -19.93 2.09 5.32
CA HIS A 73 -20.47 2.20 6.68
C HIS A 73 -19.75 1.27 7.66
N GLU A 74 -19.43 0.04 7.26
CA GLU A 74 -18.69 -0.90 8.11
C GLU A 74 -17.26 -0.41 8.37
N LEU A 75 -16.57 0.13 7.36
CA LEU A 75 -15.25 0.74 7.54
C LEU A 75 -15.30 1.94 8.50
N GLN A 76 -16.33 2.79 8.41
CA GLN A 76 -16.52 3.89 9.36
C GLN A 76 -16.80 3.40 10.78
N HIS A 77 -17.53 2.30 10.93
CA HIS A 77 -17.79 1.67 12.23
C HIS A 77 -16.50 1.09 12.84
N LEU A 78 -15.71 0.36 12.06
CA LEU A 78 -14.40 -0.15 12.48
C LEU A 78 -13.44 0.97 12.87
N GLN A 79 -13.42 2.08 12.12
CA GLN A 79 -12.62 3.25 12.46
C GLN A 79 -13.01 3.86 13.82
N LYS A 80 -14.32 3.94 14.13
CA LYS A 80 -14.81 4.41 15.43
C LYS A 80 -14.45 3.47 16.57
N LEU A 81 -14.52 2.15 16.33
CA LEU A 81 -14.09 1.16 17.32
C LEU A 81 -12.59 1.25 17.59
N GLN A 82 -11.79 1.44 16.53
CA GLN A 82 -10.35 1.66 16.68
C GLN A 82 -10.06 2.90 17.52
N SER A 83 -10.66 4.05 17.20
CA SER A 83 -10.44 5.28 17.97
C SER A 83 -10.89 5.13 19.43
N GLY A 84 -12.01 4.45 19.69
CA GLY A 84 -12.46 4.16 21.05
C GLY A 84 -11.51 3.23 21.81
N CYS A 85 -10.93 2.24 21.12
CA CYS A 85 -9.92 1.35 21.72
C CYS A 85 -8.64 2.12 22.07
N GLU A 86 -8.17 2.98 21.16
CA GLU A 86 -7.00 3.84 21.40
C GLU A 86 -7.23 4.78 22.60
N GLU A 87 -8.37 5.47 22.65
CA GLU A 87 -8.74 6.33 23.80
C GLU A 87 -8.79 5.56 25.12
N SER A 88 -9.38 4.35 25.13
CA SER A 88 -9.44 3.51 26.32
C SER A 88 -8.06 3.04 26.79
N PHE A 89 -7.18 2.70 25.84
CA PHE A 89 -5.81 2.30 26.11
C PHE A 89 -5.00 3.45 26.69
N PHE A 90 -5.06 4.64 26.07
CA PHE A 90 -4.37 5.84 26.57
C PHE A 90 -4.88 6.24 27.96
N SER A 91 -6.20 6.22 28.17
CA SER A 91 -6.79 6.52 29.49
C SER A 91 -6.32 5.53 30.56
N SER A 92 -6.25 4.23 30.24
CA SER A 92 -5.71 3.22 31.16
C SER A 92 -4.23 3.43 31.46
N LEU A 93 -3.45 3.81 30.44
CA LEU A 93 -2.03 4.07 30.55
C LEU A 93 -1.76 5.33 31.41
N GLU A 94 -2.51 6.41 31.21
CA GLU A 94 -2.49 7.61 32.04
C GLU A 94 -2.87 7.31 33.49
N GLN A 95 -3.91 6.50 33.72
CA GLN A 95 -4.28 6.06 35.06
C GLN A 95 -3.13 5.29 35.73
N LYS A 96 -2.50 4.35 35.02
CA LYS A 96 -1.38 3.57 35.55
C LYS A 96 -0.15 4.43 35.83
N PHE A 97 0.14 5.42 34.99
CA PHE A 97 1.17 6.42 35.29
C PHE A 97 0.83 7.28 36.50
N GLY A 98 -0.44 7.66 36.65
CA GLY A 98 -0.96 8.36 37.82
C GLY A 98 -0.79 7.55 39.12
N GLU A 99 -1.00 6.23 39.07
CA GLU A 99 -0.78 5.31 40.20
C GLU A 99 0.72 5.09 40.51
N LEU A 100 1.59 5.07 39.49
CA LEU A 100 3.04 4.88 39.63
C LEU A 100 3.77 6.11 40.18
N SER A 101 3.31 7.31 39.85
CA SER A 101 3.92 8.58 40.30
C SER A 101 4.04 8.71 41.83
N PRO A 102 2.99 8.49 42.65
CA PRO A 102 3.11 8.56 44.11
C PRO A 102 4.00 7.44 44.68
N LEU A 103 3.96 6.24 44.10
CA LEU A 103 4.83 5.13 44.47
C LEU A 103 6.31 5.47 44.25
N LYS A 104 6.63 6.09 43.10
CA LYS A 104 7.97 6.61 42.81
C LYS A 104 8.38 7.65 43.85
N ALA A 105 7.52 8.63 44.13
CA ALA A 105 7.80 9.66 45.13
C ALA A 105 8.00 9.08 46.54
N GLU A 106 7.23 8.05 46.92
CA GLU A 106 7.39 7.34 48.19
C GLU A 106 8.73 6.61 48.27
N VAL A 107 9.14 5.91 47.20
CA VAL A 107 10.44 5.23 47.14
C VAL A 107 11.59 6.23 47.22
N GLU A 108 11.51 7.36 46.50
CA GLU A 108 12.50 8.44 46.58
C GLU A 108 12.57 9.04 48.00
N ALA A 109 11.43 9.23 48.67
CA ALA A 109 11.38 9.70 50.06
C ALA A 109 11.98 8.68 51.05
N ARG A 110 11.74 7.38 50.85
CA ARG A 110 12.35 6.32 51.67
C ARG A 110 13.86 6.24 51.46
N MET A 111 14.32 6.35 50.22
CA MET A 111 15.74 6.32 49.88
C MET A 111 16.48 7.50 50.52
N THR A 112 15.97 8.72 50.36
CA THR A 112 16.52 9.91 51.02
C THR A 112 16.51 9.80 52.55
N SER A 113 15.46 9.21 53.15
CA SER A 113 15.41 8.94 54.59
C SER A 113 16.49 7.94 55.03
N MET A 114 16.72 6.88 54.25
CA MET A 114 17.79 5.92 54.51
C MET A 114 19.18 6.55 54.40
N ASP A 115 19.41 7.40 53.40
CA ASP A 115 20.67 8.11 53.23
C ASP A 115 20.96 9.02 54.44
N LEU A 116 19.95 9.76 54.92
CA LEU A 116 20.09 10.58 56.13
C LEU A 116 20.42 9.74 57.37
N LYS A 117 19.78 8.58 57.55
CA LYS A 117 20.09 7.65 58.64
C LYS A 117 21.51 7.10 58.51
N HIS A 118 21.93 6.74 57.30
CA HIS A 118 23.27 6.25 57.02
C HIS A 118 24.33 7.30 57.39
N HIS A 119 24.14 8.56 56.98
CA HIS A 119 24.99 9.67 57.38
C HIS A 119 25.05 9.85 58.90
N SER A 120 23.89 9.84 59.58
CA SER A 120 23.84 9.95 61.04
C SER A 120 24.57 8.80 61.76
N LEU A 121 24.44 7.57 61.28
CA LEU A 121 25.15 6.42 61.85
C LEU A 121 26.65 6.50 61.57
N THR A 122 27.04 6.96 60.37
CA THR A 122 28.44 7.18 60.01
C THR A 122 29.09 8.20 60.94
N ASP A 123 28.41 9.32 61.21
CA ASP A 123 28.87 10.36 62.15
C ASP A 123 28.98 9.81 63.58
N GLN A 124 28.01 8.99 64.01
CA GLN A 124 28.04 8.36 65.34
C GLN A 124 29.22 7.39 65.48
N VAL A 125 29.43 6.52 64.49
CA VAL A 125 30.57 5.59 64.45
C VAL A 125 31.88 6.37 64.49
N TRP A 126 32.02 7.39 63.64
CA TRP A 126 33.21 8.24 63.61
C TRP A 126 33.48 8.92 64.96
N SER A 127 32.44 9.45 65.60
CA SER A 127 32.55 10.05 66.94
C SER A 127 33.00 9.04 68.00
N SER A 128 32.50 7.80 67.92
CA SER A 128 32.87 6.72 68.84
C SER A 128 34.30 6.24 68.61
N GLU A 129 34.74 6.12 67.36
CA GLU A 129 36.12 5.81 67.00
C GLU A 129 37.09 6.87 67.52
N CYS A 130 36.73 8.15 67.40
CA CYS A 130 37.53 9.25 67.95
C CYS A 130 37.60 9.19 69.49
N ALA A 131 36.49 8.86 70.16
CA ALA A 131 36.47 8.69 71.61
C ALA A 131 37.34 7.49 72.06
N ILE A 132 37.25 6.36 71.36
CA ILE A 132 38.07 5.17 71.62
C ILE A 132 39.56 5.48 71.40
N ALA A 133 39.90 6.19 70.32
CA ALA A 133 41.27 6.62 70.05
C ALA A 133 41.82 7.50 71.18
N LYS A 134 40.99 8.41 71.72
CA LYS A 134 41.36 9.25 72.88
C LYS A 134 41.60 8.41 74.13
N VAL A 135 40.67 7.52 74.49
CA VAL A 135 40.82 6.62 75.65
C VAL A 135 42.05 5.74 75.52
N SER A 136 42.30 5.20 74.32
CA SER A 136 43.49 4.40 74.04
C SER A 136 44.77 5.21 74.23
N GLY A 137 44.80 6.47 73.78
CA GLY A 137 45.91 7.39 74.03
C GLY A 137 46.14 7.70 75.51
N GLU A 138 45.06 7.91 76.28
CA GLU A 138 45.14 8.11 77.74
C GLU A 138 45.63 6.85 78.47
N LEU A 139 45.23 5.65 78.01
CA LEU A 139 45.69 4.38 78.55
C LEU A 139 47.19 4.17 78.30
N CYS A 140 47.69 4.49 77.10
CA CYS A 140 49.13 4.48 76.82
C CYS A 140 49.89 5.44 77.75
N ASN A 141 49.39 6.67 77.94
CA ASN A 141 50.00 7.63 78.87
C ASN A 141 49.98 7.12 80.32
N PHE A 142 48.92 6.42 80.73
CA PHE A 142 48.83 5.81 82.07
C PHE A 142 49.84 4.67 82.22
N GLN A 143 49.96 3.82 81.20
CA GLN A 143 50.95 2.74 81.16
C GLN A 143 52.38 3.29 81.27
N ASP A 144 52.72 4.35 80.52
CA ASP A 144 54.02 5.01 80.60
C ASP A 144 54.32 5.53 82.01
N ARG A 145 53.32 6.14 82.68
CA ARG A 145 53.44 6.60 84.06
C ARG A 145 53.59 5.44 85.03
N PHE A 146 52.88 4.35 84.81
CA PHE A 146 52.97 3.16 85.63
C PHE A 146 54.35 2.50 85.52
N ASP A 147 54.92 2.43 84.31
CA ASP A 147 56.26 1.92 84.07
C ASP A 147 57.34 2.85 84.68
N GLN A 148 57.15 4.18 84.62
CA GLN A 148 57.98 5.13 85.36
C GLN A 148 57.91 4.89 86.88
N LEU A 149 56.71 4.72 87.43
CA LEU A 149 56.53 4.45 88.85
C LEU A 149 57.19 3.12 89.24
N LYS A 150 57.05 2.08 88.40
CA LYS A 150 57.72 0.79 88.58
C LYS A 150 59.24 0.93 88.58
N ALA A 151 59.80 1.76 87.70
CA ALA A 151 61.23 2.06 87.69
C ALA A 151 61.68 2.77 88.99
N VAL A 152 60.88 3.71 89.50
CA VAL A 152 61.14 4.38 90.78
C VAL A 152 61.08 3.38 91.95
N VAL A 153 60.07 2.50 91.98
CA VAL A 153 59.95 1.46 92.99
C VAL A 153 61.15 0.51 92.94
N HIS A 154 61.58 0.08 91.76
CA HIS A 154 62.80 -0.72 91.63
C HIS A 154 64.08 0.02 92.04
N SER A 155 64.19 1.33 91.83
CA SER A 155 65.30 2.12 92.39
C SER A 155 65.24 2.25 93.91
N LEU A 156 64.03 2.33 94.49
CA LEU A 156 63.85 2.33 95.94
C LEU A 156 64.11 0.95 96.56
N GLU A 157 63.79 -0.12 95.83
CA GLU A 157 64.14 -1.49 96.22
C GLU A 157 65.66 -1.73 96.12
N SER A 158 66.36 -1.11 95.16
CA SER A 158 67.83 -1.16 95.10
C SER A 158 68.51 -0.25 96.13
N GLU A 159 67.88 0.87 96.54
CA GLU A 159 68.32 1.68 97.69
C GLU A 159 68.01 1.00 99.04
N ARG A 160 67.02 0.09 99.08
CA ARG A 160 66.69 -0.73 100.25
C ARG A 160 67.72 -1.83 100.54
N ASP A 161 68.61 -2.12 99.59
CA ASP A 161 69.82 -2.94 99.79
C ASP A 161 71.00 -2.16 100.42
N GLY A 162 70.77 -0.92 100.86
CA GLY A 162 71.63 -0.17 101.79
C GLY A 162 71.41 -0.50 103.27
N ARG A 163 70.88 -1.68 103.62
CA ARG A 163 70.73 -2.16 105.02
C ARG A 163 72.04 -2.70 105.61
N GLN A 164 73.14 -1.99 105.38
CA GLN A 164 74.44 -2.20 106.06
C GLN A 164 74.76 -1.06 107.05
N LYS A 165 73.72 -0.41 107.57
CA LYS A 165 73.77 0.54 108.71
C LYS A 165 72.90 0.12 109.91
N LEU A 166 72.38 -1.11 109.88
CA LEU A 166 71.60 -1.74 110.96
C LEU A 166 72.46 -2.62 111.88
N GLU A 167 73.68 -2.97 111.48
CA GLU A 167 74.63 -3.71 112.32
C GLU A 167 75.37 -2.81 113.33
N SER A 168 75.43 -1.48 113.10
CA SER A 168 75.96 -0.53 114.08
C SER A 168 74.97 -0.19 115.22
N MET A 169 73.69 -0.54 115.08
CA MET A 169 72.68 -0.39 116.13
C MET A 169 72.56 -1.63 117.03
N GLN A 170 73.09 -2.79 116.62
CA GLN A 170 73.06 -4.00 117.45
C GLN A 170 74.01 -3.94 118.65
N GLN A 171 74.98 -3.03 118.65
CA GLN A 171 75.88 -2.82 119.79
C GLN A 171 75.26 -1.93 120.88
N GLU A 172 74.31 -1.04 120.55
CA GLU A 172 73.56 -0.22 121.52
C GLU A 172 72.38 -0.98 122.18
N LEU A 173 71.95 -2.10 121.58
CA LEU A 173 70.90 -2.97 122.11
C LEU A 173 71.34 -3.84 123.30
N ALA A 174 72.65 -4.00 123.50
CA ALA A 174 73.21 -4.70 124.66
C ALA A 174 73.05 -3.88 125.95
N ASP A 175 73.12 -2.54 125.87
CA ASP A 175 72.95 -1.65 127.01
C ASP A 175 71.46 -1.37 127.32
N TRP A 176 70.56 -1.58 126.36
CA TRP A 176 69.11 -1.45 126.55
C TRP A 176 68.44 -2.70 127.17
N LEU A 177 69.09 -3.87 127.09
CA LEU A 177 68.60 -5.14 127.66
C LEU A 177 68.48 -5.13 129.20
N GLY A 178 69.09 -4.14 129.87
CA GLY A 178 68.94 -3.90 131.31
C GLY A 178 67.63 -3.22 131.72
N GLN A 179 67.06 -2.37 130.85
CA GLN A 179 65.75 -1.71 131.06
C GLN A 179 64.56 -2.55 130.55
N SER A 180 64.82 -3.49 129.63
CA SER A 180 63.83 -4.35 128.97
C SER A 180 63.07 -5.33 129.87
N ARG A 181 63.55 -5.64 131.09
CA ARG A 181 62.85 -6.58 132.00
C ARG A 181 61.61 -6.01 132.68
N PHE A 182 61.48 -4.69 132.80
CA PHE A 182 60.29 -4.04 133.36
C PHE A 182 59.27 -3.69 132.25
N GLU A 183 59.74 -3.38 131.04
CA GLU A 183 58.87 -3.15 129.87
C GLU A 183 58.36 -4.44 129.21
N ALA A 184 59.04 -5.59 129.34
CA ALA A 184 58.57 -6.87 128.81
C ALA A 184 57.21 -7.35 129.38
N ALA A 185 56.83 -6.92 130.59
CA ALA A 185 55.50 -7.18 131.15
C ALA A 185 54.43 -6.25 130.57
N SER A 186 54.78 -4.99 130.25
CA SER A 186 53.92 -4.02 129.57
C SER A 186 53.74 -4.37 128.09
N VAL A 187 54.82 -4.75 127.41
CA VAL A 187 54.84 -5.19 126.00
C VAL A 187 54.12 -6.52 125.81
N ARG A 188 54.18 -7.48 126.74
CA ARG A 188 53.33 -8.70 126.63
C ARG A 188 51.84 -8.38 126.66
N LYS A 189 51.44 -7.40 127.49
CA LYS A 189 50.04 -6.98 127.62
C LYS A 189 49.59 -6.16 126.40
N ALA A 190 50.46 -5.29 125.88
CA ALA A 190 50.23 -4.55 124.65
C ALA A 190 50.27 -5.44 123.40
N PHE A 191 51.11 -6.48 123.38
CA PHE A 191 51.23 -7.43 122.29
C PHE A 191 50.08 -8.44 122.30
N SER A 192 49.63 -8.94 123.47
CA SER A 192 48.41 -9.76 123.48
C SER A 192 47.18 -8.93 123.12
N ALA A 193 47.11 -7.66 123.52
CA ALA A 193 46.08 -6.75 123.08
C ALA A 193 46.17 -6.43 121.58
N ALA A 194 47.37 -6.26 121.01
CA ALA A 194 47.56 -6.03 119.59
C ALA A 194 47.35 -7.29 118.73
N VAL A 195 47.65 -8.48 119.26
CA VAL A 195 47.38 -9.76 118.58
C VAL A 195 45.90 -10.07 118.62
N GLU A 196 45.19 -9.84 119.73
CA GLU A 196 43.73 -9.96 119.72
C GLU A 196 43.07 -8.87 118.87
N ALA A 197 43.57 -7.62 118.88
CA ALA A 197 43.09 -6.58 117.98
C ALA A 197 43.39 -6.89 116.50
N ASN A 198 44.53 -7.50 116.16
CA ASN A 198 44.84 -7.94 114.79
C ASN A 198 44.04 -9.17 114.40
N LYS A 199 43.78 -10.10 115.33
CA LYS A 199 42.93 -11.26 115.09
C LYS A 199 41.50 -10.81 114.84
N GLU A 200 40.98 -9.90 115.66
CA GLU A 200 39.68 -9.27 115.48
C GLU A 200 39.64 -8.46 114.18
N SER A 201 40.68 -7.67 113.85
CA SER A 201 40.78 -6.92 112.60
C SER A 201 40.90 -7.81 111.36
N LEU A 202 41.61 -8.94 111.43
CA LEU A 202 41.70 -9.93 110.35
C LEU A 202 40.40 -10.70 110.21
N GLN A 203 39.72 -11.01 111.31
CA GLN A 203 38.43 -11.69 111.30
C GLN A 203 37.35 -10.78 110.73
N ILE A 204 37.32 -9.50 111.12
CA ILE A 204 36.50 -8.47 110.48
C ILE A 204 36.88 -8.29 109.00
N GLY A 205 38.17 -8.26 108.66
CA GLY A 205 38.63 -8.16 107.28
C GLY A 205 38.22 -9.36 106.41
N LEU A 206 38.27 -10.57 106.98
CA LEU A 206 37.81 -11.81 106.35
C LEU A 206 36.29 -11.81 106.19
N ASP A 207 35.54 -11.39 107.19
CA ASP A 207 34.08 -11.28 107.12
C ASP A 207 33.65 -10.21 106.10
N VAL A 208 34.35 -9.07 106.05
CA VAL A 208 34.12 -8.01 105.04
C VAL A 208 34.47 -8.53 103.65
N ALA A 209 35.60 -9.20 103.47
CA ALA A 209 35.99 -9.76 102.17
C ALA A 209 35.04 -10.89 101.74
N ALA A 210 34.61 -11.76 102.65
CA ALA A 210 33.64 -12.81 102.39
C ALA A 210 32.27 -12.24 102.01
N ASN A 211 31.80 -11.22 102.72
CA ASN A 211 30.57 -10.49 102.38
C ASN A 211 30.70 -9.76 101.05
N GLN A 212 31.85 -9.16 100.75
CA GLN A 212 32.09 -8.47 99.49
C GLN A 212 32.15 -9.45 98.31
N ILE A 213 32.77 -10.62 98.49
CA ILE A 213 32.77 -11.71 97.49
C ILE A 213 31.36 -12.28 97.31
N ALA A 214 30.60 -12.47 98.39
CA ALA A 214 29.22 -12.95 98.31
C ALA A 214 28.33 -11.96 97.54
N ASN A 215 28.38 -10.67 97.88
CA ASN A 215 27.65 -9.61 97.18
C ASN A 215 28.06 -9.53 95.71
N PHE A 216 29.36 -9.58 95.40
CA PHE A 216 29.85 -9.60 94.02
C PHE A 216 29.36 -10.83 93.25
N MET A 217 29.40 -12.02 93.85
CA MET A 217 28.89 -13.24 93.23
C MET A 217 27.38 -13.17 92.96
N ASP A 218 26.61 -12.55 93.84
CA ASP A 218 25.17 -12.34 93.64
C ASP A 218 24.89 -11.30 92.55
N GLU A 219 25.67 -10.21 92.48
CA GLU A 219 25.61 -9.25 91.37
C GLU A 219 25.95 -9.91 90.03
N VAL A 220 27.01 -10.73 89.98
CA VAL A 220 27.40 -11.46 88.77
C VAL A 220 26.33 -12.47 88.35
N ARG A 221 25.68 -13.16 89.30
CA ARG A 221 24.57 -14.06 89.00
C ARG A 221 23.36 -13.30 88.46
N ALA A 222 23.00 -12.18 89.10
CA ALA A 222 21.88 -11.35 88.67
C ALA A 222 22.11 -10.79 87.27
N GLU A 223 23.31 -10.28 86.97
CA GLU A 223 23.62 -9.74 85.64
C GLU A 223 23.70 -10.86 84.59
N ASN A 224 24.27 -12.03 84.90
CA ASN A 224 24.25 -13.18 83.99
C ASN A 224 22.82 -13.64 83.67
N GLN A 225 21.94 -13.67 84.68
CA GLN A 225 20.55 -14.06 84.47
C GLN A 225 19.81 -13.06 83.58
N LYS A 226 20.05 -11.76 83.77
CA LYS A 226 19.54 -10.70 82.90
C LYS A 226 20.08 -10.80 81.46
N ILE A 227 21.36 -11.13 81.27
CA ILE A 227 21.93 -11.36 79.94
C ILE A 227 21.28 -12.57 79.27
N LEU A 228 21.01 -13.65 80.01
CA LEU A 228 20.32 -14.83 79.49
C LEU A 228 18.88 -14.51 79.07
N GLU A 229 18.15 -13.72 79.86
CA GLU A 229 16.81 -13.24 79.51
C GLU A 229 16.83 -12.38 78.23
N GLN A 230 17.75 -11.41 78.15
CA GLN A 230 17.93 -10.58 76.95
C GLN A 230 18.28 -11.43 75.72
N THR A 231 19.16 -12.43 75.88
CA THR A 231 19.54 -13.34 74.80
C THR A 231 18.33 -14.17 74.33
N ALA A 232 17.51 -14.67 75.26
CA ALA A 232 16.30 -15.41 74.93
C ALA A 232 15.25 -14.54 74.24
N ASP A 233 15.12 -13.27 74.63
CA ASP A 233 14.23 -12.30 73.99
C ASP A 233 14.68 -11.98 72.56
N ILE A 234 15.98 -11.75 72.33
CA ILE A 234 16.55 -11.52 70.99
C ILE A 234 16.34 -12.75 70.11
N GLN A 235 16.53 -13.97 70.65
CA GLN A 235 16.27 -15.20 69.92
C GLN A 235 14.80 -15.35 69.52
N ARG A 236 13.87 -15.02 70.43
CA ARG A 236 12.43 -15.01 70.14
C ARG A 236 12.07 -13.98 69.07
N GLN A 237 12.61 -12.76 69.14
CA GLN A 237 12.41 -11.74 68.13
C GLN A 237 12.96 -12.17 66.77
N THR A 238 14.19 -12.70 66.73
CA THR A 238 14.82 -13.20 65.50
C THR A 238 14.00 -14.31 64.87
N ALA A 239 13.52 -15.28 65.66
CA ALA A 239 12.67 -16.36 65.17
C ALA A 239 11.33 -15.84 64.60
N ALA A 240 10.70 -14.88 65.29
CA ALA A 240 9.48 -14.24 64.82
C ALA A 240 9.71 -13.49 63.49
N THR A 241 10.75 -12.68 63.41
CA THR A 241 11.14 -11.96 62.19
C THR A 241 11.46 -12.91 61.04
N CYS A 242 12.22 -13.99 61.27
CA CYS A 242 12.48 -15.01 60.27
C CYS A 242 11.20 -15.71 59.78
N SER A 243 10.24 -15.97 60.68
CA SER A 243 8.96 -16.57 60.31
C SER A 243 8.12 -15.61 59.46
N SER A 244 8.11 -14.32 59.78
CA SER A 244 7.44 -13.27 58.99
C SER A 244 8.04 -13.17 57.60
N PHE A 245 9.37 -13.12 57.49
CA PHE A 245 10.05 -13.08 56.19
C PHE A 245 9.78 -14.32 55.34
N ARG A 246 9.72 -15.52 55.94
CA ARG A 246 9.34 -16.73 55.19
C ARG A 246 7.91 -16.65 54.66
N ALA A 247 6.97 -16.18 55.47
CA ALA A 247 5.59 -16.02 55.06
C ALA A 247 5.43 -14.98 53.91
N GLU A 248 6.15 -13.86 53.99
CA GLU A 248 6.19 -12.85 52.93
C GLU A 248 6.82 -13.41 51.64
N LEU A 249 7.89 -14.19 51.77
CA LEU A 249 8.58 -14.79 50.62
C LEU A 249 7.70 -15.85 49.93
N ASP A 250 6.97 -16.67 50.70
CA ASP A 250 5.99 -17.62 50.17
C ASP A 250 4.84 -16.90 49.45
N GLU A 251 4.35 -15.79 50.00
CA GLU A 251 3.30 -14.99 49.38
C GLU A 251 3.77 -14.35 48.06
N HIS A 252 4.96 -13.75 48.04
CA HIS A 252 5.56 -13.24 46.80
C HIS A 252 5.80 -14.35 45.77
N GLN A 253 6.18 -15.54 46.20
CA GLN A 253 6.36 -16.68 45.31
C GLN A 253 5.03 -17.14 44.69
N ARG A 254 3.93 -17.13 45.45
CA ARG A 254 2.58 -17.39 44.92
C ARG A 254 2.14 -16.30 43.94
N GLN A 255 2.37 -15.04 44.27
CA GLN A 255 2.04 -13.91 43.38
C GLN A 255 2.81 -14.02 42.06
N ARG A 256 4.09 -14.40 42.12
CA ARG A 256 4.90 -14.66 40.93
C ARG A 256 4.35 -15.81 40.10
N GLN A 257 4.03 -16.95 40.72
CA GLN A 257 3.44 -18.09 40.00
C GLN A 257 2.11 -17.73 39.34
N PHE A 258 1.27 -16.95 40.00
CA PHE A 258 0.02 -16.46 39.42
C PHE A 258 0.25 -15.51 38.24
N ALA A 259 1.21 -14.59 38.38
CA ALA A 259 1.60 -13.69 37.30
C ALA A 259 2.16 -14.47 36.10
N ASP A 260 3.05 -15.43 36.34
CA ASP A 260 3.64 -16.29 35.31
C ASP A 260 2.53 -17.06 34.57
N ALA A 261 1.63 -17.74 35.29
CA ALA A 261 0.49 -18.45 34.70
C ALA A 261 -0.44 -17.54 33.88
N ARG A 262 -0.68 -16.31 34.36
CA ARG A 262 -1.47 -15.31 33.62
C ARG A 262 -0.76 -14.86 32.34
N THR A 263 0.55 -14.63 32.40
CA THR A 263 1.32 -14.26 31.20
C THR A 263 1.36 -15.39 30.18
N GLU A 264 1.48 -16.64 30.63
CA GLU A 264 1.42 -17.82 29.75
C GLU A 264 0.05 -17.96 29.07
N ALA A 265 -1.04 -17.74 29.80
CA ALA A 265 -2.39 -17.73 29.23
C ALA A 265 -2.56 -16.65 28.15
N ILE A 266 -2.11 -15.42 28.42
CA ILE A 266 -2.15 -14.31 27.43
C ILE A 266 -1.29 -14.64 26.20
N LEU A 267 -0.10 -15.20 26.41
CA LEU A 267 0.78 -15.61 25.31
C LEU A 267 0.15 -16.71 24.46
N HIS A 268 -0.59 -17.64 25.08
CA HIS A 268 -1.33 -18.68 24.36
C HIS A 268 -2.46 -18.08 23.51
N GLU A 269 -3.29 -17.21 24.09
CA GLU A 269 -4.37 -16.52 23.37
C GLU A 269 -3.84 -15.70 22.18
N LEU A 270 -2.72 -14.99 22.37
CA LEU A 270 -2.06 -14.24 21.29
C LEU A 270 -1.53 -15.15 20.18
N ARG A 271 -1.00 -16.33 20.52
CA ARG A 271 -0.56 -17.32 19.52
C ARG A 271 -1.74 -17.86 18.72
N GLU A 272 -2.85 -18.19 19.37
CA GLU A 272 -4.06 -18.66 18.68
C GLU A 272 -4.65 -17.57 17.77
N ALA A 273 -4.65 -16.31 18.23
CA ALA A 273 -5.12 -15.18 17.42
C ALA A 273 -4.24 -14.96 16.19
N LEU A 274 -2.91 -15.08 16.32
CA LEU A 274 -1.98 -15.00 15.19
C LEU A 274 -2.17 -16.16 14.20
N ASP A 275 -2.37 -17.39 14.69
CA ASP A 275 -2.64 -18.55 13.84
C ASP A 275 -3.96 -18.39 13.06
N GLU A 276 -5.01 -17.89 13.70
CA GLU A 276 -6.29 -17.62 13.04
C GLU A 276 -6.17 -16.49 12.01
N TYR A 277 -5.42 -15.43 12.33
CA TYR A 277 -5.11 -14.35 11.37
C TYR A 277 -4.39 -14.90 10.14
N ASP A 278 -3.37 -15.76 10.32
CA ASP A 278 -2.65 -16.37 9.20
C ASP A 278 -3.54 -17.29 8.36
N ARG A 279 -4.47 -18.03 8.99
CA ARG A 279 -5.48 -18.84 8.27
C ARG A 279 -6.44 -17.96 7.48
N ARG A 280 -6.88 -16.81 8.02
CA ARG A 280 -7.71 -15.83 7.30
C ARG A 280 -6.96 -15.25 6.12
N ARG A 281 -5.73 -14.78 6.32
CA ARG A 281 -4.87 -14.24 5.27
C ARG A 281 -4.64 -15.24 4.13
N LYS A 282 -4.44 -16.53 4.43
CA LYS A 282 -4.32 -17.59 3.42
C LYS A 282 -5.61 -17.76 2.61
N ARG A 283 -6.77 -17.77 3.27
CA ARG A 283 -8.10 -17.84 2.61
C ARG A 283 -8.31 -16.63 1.70
N GLU A 284 -8.06 -15.43 2.19
CA GLU A 284 -8.18 -14.19 1.41
C GLU A 284 -7.26 -14.19 0.18
N LYS A 285 -6.00 -14.63 0.36
CA LYS A 285 -5.06 -14.79 -0.76
C LYS A 285 -5.61 -15.72 -1.83
N THR A 286 -6.14 -16.89 -1.46
CA THR A 286 -6.73 -17.82 -2.43
C THR A 286 -7.96 -17.25 -3.13
N THR A 287 -8.80 -16.49 -2.41
CA THR A 287 -9.97 -15.82 -3.00
C THR A 287 -9.54 -14.76 -4.01
N LEU A 288 -8.55 -13.94 -3.68
CA LEU A 288 -8.00 -12.92 -4.58
C LEU A 288 -7.34 -13.56 -5.82
N GLU A 289 -6.60 -14.65 -5.66
CA GLU A 289 -6.02 -15.38 -6.79
C GLU A 289 -7.10 -15.94 -7.74
N LEU A 290 -8.22 -16.42 -7.22
CA LEU A 290 -9.36 -16.86 -8.03
C LEU A 290 -10.02 -15.70 -8.78
N GLN A 291 -10.26 -14.58 -8.10
CA GLN A 291 -10.81 -13.37 -8.73
C GLN A 291 -9.89 -12.81 -9.82
N MET A 292 -8.58 -12.79 -9.58
CA MET A 292 -7.60 -12.37 -10.60
C MET A 292 -7.61 -13.28 -11.83
N LYS A 293 -7.76 -14.60 -11.64
CA LYS A 293 -7.90 -15.55 -12.76
C LYS A 293 -9.18 -15.32 -13.55
N GLU A 294 -10.29 -15.06 -12.88
CA GLU A 294 -11.58 -14.76 -13.52
C GLU A 294 -11.50 -13.47 -14.34
N VAL A 295 -10.98 -12.39 -13.77
CA VAL A 295 -10.76 -11.12 -14.50
C VAL A 295 -9.80 -11.33 -15.67
N GLY A 296 -8.74 -12.12 -15.50
CA GLY A 296 -7.82 -12.49 -16.57
C GLY A 296 -8.51 -13.22 -17.74
N GLN A 297 -9.42 -14.15 -17.44
CA GLN A 297 -10.22 -14.84 -18.47
C GLN A 297 -11.17 -13.88 -19.18
N GLN A 298 -11.87 -13.00 -18.45
CA GLN A 298 -12.74 -11.99 -19.04
C GLN A 298 -11.98 -11.02 -19.95
N LEU A 299 -10.77 -10.60 -19.55
CA LEU A 299 -9.88 -9.78 -20.38
C LEU A 299 -9.43 -10.51 -21.64
N ALA A 300 -9.10 -11.80 -21.55
CA ALA A 300 -8.72 -12.60 -22.71
C ALA A 300 -9.88 -12.71 -23.73
N ILE A 301 -11.11 -12.90 -23.25
CA ILE A 301 -12.32 -12.93 -24.09
C ILE A 301 -12.53 -11.56 -24.76
N LEU A 302 -12.45 -10.47 -23.99
CA LEU A 302 -12.61 -9.12 -24.51
C LEU A 302 -11.53 -8.79 -25.56
N HIS A 303 -10.28 -9.16 -25.29
CA HIS A 303 -9.18 -8.98 -26.24
C HIS A 303 -9.44 -9.71 -27.55
N GLY A 304 -9.85 -10.98 -27.50
CA GLY A 304 -10.22 -11.75 -28.69
C GLY A 304 -11.39 -11.10 -29.47
N SER A 305 -12.38 -10.57 -28.76
CA SER A 305 -13.49 -9.83 -29.39
C SER A 305 -13.01 -8.55 -30.08
N VAL A 306 -12.10 -7.80 -29.48
CA VAL A 306 -11.54 -6.57 -30.06
C VAL A 306 -10.68 -6.90 -31.27
N GLU A 307 -9.85 -7.93 -31.21
CA GLU A 307 -9.05 -8.38 -32.36
C GLU A 307 -9.93 -8.80 -33.54
N ASN A 308 -11.04 -9.50 -33.27
CA ASN A 308 -12.01 -9.86 -34.29
C ASN A 308 -12.70 -8.62 -34.89
N ALA A 309 -13.10 -7.66 -34.07
CA ALA A 309 -13.68 -6.40 -34.54
C ALA A 309 -12.69 -5.60 -35.41
N VAL A 310 -11.42 -5.51 -34.99
CA VAL A 310 -10.36 -4.86 -35.78
C VAL A 310 -10.13 -5.57 -37.10
N ARG A 311 -10.16 -6.91 -37.12
CA ARG A 311 -10.06 -7.70 -38.37
C ARG A 311 -11.24 -7.43 -39.29
N ALA A 312 -12.46 -7.38 -38.75
CA ALA A 312 -13.66 -7.00 -39.49
C ALA A 312 -13.56 -5.59 -40.08
N CYS A 313 -13.14 -4.58 -39.30
CA CYS A 313 -12.93 -3.23 -39.80
C CYS A 313 -11.88 -3.16 -40.92
N LYS A 314 -10.75 -3.85 -40.77
CA LYS A 314 -9.72 -3.95 -41.84
C LYS A 314 -10.25 -4.63 -43.11
N SER A 315 -11.17 -5.58 -42.98
CA SER A 315 -11.79 -6.24 -44.14
C SER A 315 -12.72 -5.32 -44.93
N LEU A 316 -13.26 -4.26 -44.30
CA LEU A 316 -14.17 -3.29 -44.94
C LEU A 316 -13.42 -2.18 -45.68
N GLU A 317 -12.18 -1.88 -45.32
CA GLU A 317 -11.34 -0.85 -45.95
C GLU A 317 -11.29 -0.96 -47.50
N PRO A 318 -10.96 -2.12 -48.11
CA PRO A 318 -10.93 -2.24 -49.56
C PRO A 318 -12.33 -2.12 -50.21
N LEU A 319 -13.39 -2.54 -49.51
CA LEU A 319 -14.76 -2.39 -49.99
C LEU A 319 -15.17 -0.92 -50.06
N CYS A 320 -14.89 -0.17 -48.99
CA CYS A 320 -15.10 1.29 -48.96
C CYS A 320 -14.27 1.99 -50.03
N GLY A 321 -13.01 1.57 -50.24
CA GLY A 321 -12.15 2.08 -51.30
C GLY A 321 -12.77 1.92 -52.69
N ALA A 322 -13.19 0.71 -53.04
CA ALA A 322 -13.82 0.43 -54.33
C ALA A 322 -15.11 1.23 -54.55
N LEU A 323 -15.95 1.36 -53.52
CA LEU A 323 -17.19 2.16 -53.60
C LEU A 323 -16.89 3.65 -53.82
N VAL A 324 -15.89 4.21 -53.13
CA VAL A 324 -15.49 5.60 -53.31
C VAL A 324 -14.95 5.84 -54.73
N GLU A 325 -14.17 4.91 -55.28
CA GLU A 325 -13.67 4.99 -56.67
C GLU A 325 -14.80 4.94 -57.70
N VAL A 326 -15.78 4.04 -57.52
CA VAL A 326 -16.97 3.96 -58.39
C VAL A 326 -17.78 5.26 -58.34
N LEU A 327 -18.01 5.82 -57.15
CA LEU A 327 -18.71 7.09 -57.01
C LEU A 327 -17.93 8.25 -57.63
N ALA A 328 -16.61 8.27 -57.52
CA ALA A 328 -15.77 9.28 -58.16
C ALA A 328 -15.88 9.21 -59.69
N MET A 329 -15.88 8.01 -60.26
CA MET A 329 -16.10 7.80 -61.70
C MET A 329 -17.48 8.26 -62.14
N GLN A 330 -18.53 7.92 -61.38
CA GLN A 330 -19.90 8.35 -61.65
C GLN A 330 -20.03 9.88 -61.67
N VAL A 331 -19.47 10.57 -60.67
CA VAL A 331 -19.47 12.03 -60.60
C VAL A 331 -18.71 12.65 -61.78
N SER A 332 -17.59 12.05 -62.18
CA SER A 332 -16.83 12.46 -63.38
C SER A 332 -17.66 12.31 -64.67
N LEU A 333 -18.40 11.21 -64.82
CA LEU A 333 -19.31 10.97 -65.95
C LEU A 333 -20.41 12.03 -66.01
N GLU A 334 -21.15 12.23 -64.91
CA GLU A 334 -22.24 13.21 -64.84
C GLU A 334 -21.77 14.63 -65.12
N ARG A 335 -20.59 15.00 -64.60
CA ARG A 335 -19.98 16.31 -64.86
C ARG A 335 -19.64 16.49 -66.34
N GLN A 336 -19.15 15.43 -66.99
CA GLN A 336 -18.85 15.48 -68.42
C GLN A 336 -20.12 15.51 -69.27
N GLU A 337 -21.16 14.78 -68.88
CA GLU A 337 -22.47 14.83 -69.52
C GLU A 337 -23.08 16.22 -69.45
N PHE A 338 -23.00 16.87 -68.29
CA PHE A 338 -23.43 18.25 -68.14
C PHE A 338 -22.64 19.18 -69.07
N ALA A 339 -21.32 19.01 -69.16
CA ALA A 339 -20.48 19.80 -70.06
C ALA A 339 -20.83 19.56 -71.55
N ASP A 340 -21.06 18.32 -71.93
CA ASP A 340 -21.48 17.93 -73.28
C ASP A 340 -22.87 18.47 -73.62
N TRP A 341 -23.80 18.43 -72.67
CA TRP A 341 -25.13 19.01 -72.84
C TRP A 341 -25.07 20.52 -73.09
N HIS A 342 -24.19 21.24 -72.37
CA HIS A 342 -23.95 22.67 -72.61
C HIS A 342 -23.34 22.95 -74.00
N ARG A 343 -22.56 22.00 -74.55
CA ARG A 343 -21.99 22.09 -75.91
C ARG A 343 -23.02 21.79 -77.01
N VAL A 344 -24.00 20.94 -76.73
CA VAL A 344 -25.09 20.55 -77.66
C VAL A 344 -26.27 21.52 -77.60
N SER A 345 -26.32 22.41 -76.61
CA SER A 345 -27.25 23.55 -76.58
C SER A 345 -27.25 24.22 -77.94
N LEU A 346 -28.43 24.29 -78.55
CA LEU A 346 -28.70 24.62 -79.95
C LEU A 346 -28.33 26.08 -80.24
N VAL A 347 -27.03 26.38 -80.26
CA VAL A 347 -26.50 27.67 -80.71
C VAL A 347 -26.57 27.64 -82.23
N GLY A 348 -27.50 28.42 -82.76
CA GLY A 348 -27.92 28.42 -84.17
C GLY A 348 -26.77 28.25 -85.15
N TYR A 349 -26.77 27.12 -85.85
CA TYR A 349 -25.89 26.86 -86.97
C TYR A 349 -26.23 27.88 -88.08
N LYS A 350 -25.33 28.83 -88.36
CA LYS A 350 -25.34 29.56 -89.63
C LYS A 350 -24.85 28.59 -90.70
N SER A 351 -25.66 28.33 -91.72
CA SER A 351 -25.19 27.72 -92.95
C SER A 351 -24.14 28.63 -93.56
N VAL A 352 -22.90 28.15 -93.67
CA VAL A 352 -21.84 28.86 -94.39
C VAL A 352 -22.26 28.90 -95.86
N SER A 353 -22.86 30.01 -96.28
CA SER A 353 -23.04 30.32 -97.69
C SER A 353 -21.66 30.58 -98.28
N THR A 354 -21.14 29.59 -98.99
CA THR A 354 -20.02 29.65 -99.93
C THR A 354 -20.09 30.91 -100.80
N THR A 355 -19.26 31.93 -100.49
CA THR A 355 -18.73 32.87 -101.51
C THR A 355 -17.58 33.74 -100.96
N HIS A 356 -16.52 33.86 -101.78
CA HIS A 356 -15.34 34.77 -101.74
C HIS A 356 -14.08 34.23 -101.03
N LYS A 357 -13.00 33.82 -101.73
CA LYS A 357 -11.99 34.46 -102.62
C LYS A 357 -10.70 34.78 -101.82
N PRO A 358 -9.50 34.36 -102.27
CA PRO A 358 -8.24 34.59 -101.57
C PRO A 358 -7.71 35.99 -101.87
N ALA A 359 -7.15 36.66 -100.85
CA ALA A 359 -6.39 37.88 -101.04
C ALA A 359 -5.16 37.88 -100.13
N GLU A 360 -4.03 37.93 -100.81
CA GLU A 360 -2.66 38.14 -100.36
C GLU A 360 -2.44 39.55 -99.76
N VAL A 361 -1.48 39.62 -98.83
CA VAL A 361 -0.41 40.63 -98.66
C VAL A 361 -0.78 42.08 -98.33
N ASP A 362 -0.38 42.54 -97.12
CA ASP A 362 0.65 43.59 -96.85
C ASP A 362 0.50 43.99 -95.36
N ASP A 363 1.47 43.82 -94.47
CA ASP A 363 2.78 44.48 -94.34
C ASP A 363 2.71 45.97 -93.94
N SER A 364 3.63 46.38 -93.04
CA SER A 364 3.82 47.70 -92.42
C SER A 364 3.17 47.92 -91.03
N ALA A 365 3.86 47.76 -89.90
CA ALA A 365 4.98 48.54 -89.34
C ALA A 365 4.57 49.74 -88.43
N SER A 366 4.84 49.59 -87.13
CA SER A 366 5.48 50.60 -86.24
C SER A 366 5.54 50.02 -84.81
N LYS A 367 6.72 49.59 -84.33
CA LYS A 367 7.70 50.37 -83.53
C LYS A 367 7.08 50.91 -82.23
N SER A 368 7.52 50.57 -81.01
CA SER A 368 8.86 50.82 -80.45
C SER A 368 9.06 50.15 -79.07
N PRO A 369 10.28 50.15 -78.49
CA PRO A 369 10.81 49.08 -77.63
C PRO A 369 11.24 49.48 -76.20
N SER A 370 11.50 48.50 -75.33
CA SER A 370 12.67 48.50 -74.40
C SER A 370 12.99 47.03 -74.04
N LYS A 371 14.18 46.50 -74.40
CA LYS A 371 15.45 46.48 -73.62
C LYS A 371 15.21 45.93 -72.20
N SER A 372 15.64 44.74 -71.79
CA SER A 372 17.00 44.17 -71.84
C SER A 372 16.98 42.67 -71.42
N PRO A 373 18.08 41.90 -71.61
CA PRO A 373 18.06 40.44 -71.85
C PRO A 373 18.96 39.66 -70.84
N PRO A 374 19.69 38.58 -71.19
CA PRO A 374 19.31 37.16 -71.47
C PRO A 374 20.09 36.17 -70.54
N LYS A 375 19.76 34.87 -70.36
CA LYS A 375 20.00 33.72 -71.27
C LYS A 375 19.47 32.44 -70.58
N VAL A 376 18.53 31.65 -71.16
CA VAL A 376 18.64 30.41 -71.99
C VAL A 376 19.50 29.28 -71.37
N PRO A 377 19.20 27.96 -71.56
CA PRO A 377 18.26 27.32 -72.51
C PRO A 377 17.38 26.18 -71.88
N LYS A 378 16.37 25.51 -72.47
CA LYS A 378 16.09 25.03 -73.85
C LYS A 378 14.64 24.44 -73.91
N GLN A 379 13.91 24.77 -75.00
CA GLN A 379 12.91 23.97 -75.76
C GLN A 379 11.57 23.51 -75.09
N SER A 380 10.36 24.04 -75.39
CA SER A 380 9.55 24.17 -76.66
C SER A 380 8.55 23.01 -76.87
N PRO A 381 7.30 23.17 -77.43
CA PRO A 381 6.54 24.39 -77.79
C PRO A 381 5.06 24.45 -77.35
N ARG A 382 4.53 25.68 -77.39
CA ARG A 382 3.12 26.06 -77.51
C ARG A 382 2.37 25.31 -78.63
N ARG A 383 1.09 25.03 -78.42
CA ARG A 383 0.06 25.39 -79.42
C ARG A 383 -0.89 26.42 -78.85
N LYS A 384 -0.70 27.64 -79.35
CA LYS A 384 -1.58 28.80 -79.28
C LYS A 384 -2.23 28.85 -80.66
N GLY A 385 -3.54 28.61 -80.71
CA GLY A 385 -4.41 28.62 -81.88
C GLY A 385 -5.74 28.07 -81.39
N ASP A 386 -6.87 28.76 -81.44
CA ASP A 386 -7.27 29.87 -82.30
C ASP A 386 -8.48 30.53 -81.60
N PRO A 387 -8.51 31.85 -81.30
CA PRO A 387 -9.72 32.49 -80.80
C PRO A 387 -10.63 32.89 -81.98
N SER A 388 -10.98 31.91 -82.81
CA SER A 388 -11.74 32.13 -84.06
C SER A 388 -13.05 31.35 -84.08
N GLN A 389 -13.80 31.37 -82.98
CA GLN A 389 -15.25 31.21 -83.11
C GLN A 389 -15.99 31.96 -81.99
N VAL A 390 -15.96 33.29 -82.11
CA VAL A 390 -17.08 34.09 -81.63
C VAL A 390 -18.29 33.66 -82.46
N ILE A 391 -19.04 32.68 -81.97
CA ILE A 391 -20.38 32.41 -82.47
C ILE A 391 -21.20 33.63 -82.08
N SER A 392 -21.36 34.58 -83.00
CA SER A 392 -22.27 35.71 -82.83
C SER A 392 -23.69 35.16 -82.71
N LEU A 393 -24.25 35.18 -81.50
CA LEU A 393 -25.65 34.84 -81.24
C LEU A 393 -26.55 35.81 -82.00
N ASP A 394 -27.20 35.33 -83.05
CA ASP A 394 -28.30 36.04 -83.67
C ASP A 394 -29.51 35.98 -82.72
N LYS A 395 -30.06 37.13 -82.34
CA LYS A 395 -31.21 37.24 -81.43
C LYS A 395 -32.52 36.79 -82.08
N ARG A 396 -32.50 36.37 -83.34
CA ARG A 396 -33.64 35.69 -83.99
C ARG A 396 -33.60 34.21 -83.63
N CYS A 397 -34.31 33.87 -82.56
CA CYS A 397 -34.47 32.48 -82.16
C CYS A 397 -35.07 31.68 -83.32
N TYR A 398 -34.56 30.48 -83.59
CA TYR A 398 -35.17 29.60 -84.60
C TYR A 398 -36.62 29.23 -84.24
N SER A 399 -37.03 29.37 -82.98
CA SER A 399 -38.43 29.27 -82.54
C SER A 399 -39.31 30.45 -83.00
N CYS A 400 -38.70 31.51 -83.53
CA CYS A 400 -39.34 32.77 -83.94
C CYS A 400 -39.52 32.84 -85.48
N CYS A 401 -38.74 32.06 -86.24
CA CYS A 401 -38.97 31.80 -87.67
C CYS A 401 -39.84 30.54 -87.76
N SER A 402 -41.07 30.65 -88.29
CA SER A 402 -42.08 29.57 -88.39
C SER A 402 -41.68 28.33 -89.23
N GLN A 403 -40.39 28.13 -89.51
CA GLN A 403 -39.85 26.99 -90.24
C GLN A 403 -39.50 25.84 -89.30
N SER A 404 -40.53 25.22 -88.70
CA SER A 404 -40.39 24.04 -87.84
C SER A 404 -39.56 22.92 -88.48
N GLN A 405 -39.63 22.77 -89.81
CA GLN A 405 -38.86 21.78 -90.56
C GLN A 405 -37.34 22.02 -90.49
N MET A 406 -36.90 23.28 -90.53
CA MET A 406 -35.47 23.61 -90.45
C MET A 406 -34.94 23.42 -89.03
N VAL A 407 -35.74 23.76 -88.01
CA VAL A 407 -35.42 23.48 -86.61
C VAL A 407 -35.31 21.98 -86.36
N MET A 408 -36.25 21.19 -86.90
CA MET A 408 -36.22 19.73 -86.80
C MET A 408 -35.06 19.11 -87.58
N ALA A 409 -34.71 19.63 -88.74
CA ALA A 409 -33.53 19.19 -89.47
C ALA A 409 -32.24 19.52 -88.71
N GLY A 410 -32.11 20.74 -88.19
CA GLY A 410 -30.97 21.17 -87.37
C GLY A 410 -30.83 20.38 -86.08
N PHE A 411 -31.94 20.11 -85.39
CA PHE A 411 -31.97 19.25 -84.21
C PHE A 411 -31.57 17.81 -84.55
N LYS A 412 -32.12 17.22 -85.62
CA LYS A 412 -31.72 15.89 -86.09
C LYS A 412 -30.23 15.83 -86.42
N MET A 413 -29.69 16.85 -87.09
CA MET A 413 -28.26 16.90 -87.39
C MET A 413 -27.40 17.05 -86.13
N ALA A 414 -27.83 17.86 -85.16
CA ALA A 414 -27.14 17.98 -83.87
C ALA A 414 -27.18 16.66 -83.07
N CYS A 415 -28.31 15.96 -83.06
CA CYS A 415 -28.43 14.65 -82.43
C CYS A 415 -27.58 13.57 -83.14
N LEU A 416 -27.55 13.58 -84.48
CA LEU A 416 -26.74 12.64 -85.27
C LEU A 416 -25.24 12.92 -85.18
N GLN A 417 -24.85 14.16 -84.92
CA GLN A 417 -23.45 14.57 -84.75
C GLN A 417 -22.98 14.52 -83.30
N TYR A 418 -23.88 14.22 -82.35
CA TYR A 418 -23.50 14.10 -80.95
C TYR A 418 -22.50 12.96 -80.80
N LYS A 419 -21.27 13.33 -80.44
CA LYS A 419 -20.21 12.42 -80.06
C LYS A 419 -19.87 12.70 -78.61
N PRO A 420 -20.18 11.78 -77.68
CA PRO A 420 -19.80 11.91 -76.29
C PRO A 420 -18.31 12.25 -76.20
N SER A 421 -17.96 13.29 -75.45
CA SER A 421 -16.55 13.61 -75.26
C SER A 421 -15.94 12.70 -74.18
N PRO A 422 -14.63 12.42 -74.26
CA PRO A 422 -13.98 11.55 -73.29
C PRO A 422 -13.96 12.22 -71.92
N VAL A 423 -13.92 11.41 -70.87
CA VAL A 423 -14.09 11.82 -69.47
C VAL A 423 -12.74 11.85 -68.78
N ALA A 424 -12.42 12.95 -68.12
CA ALA A 424 -11.23 13.03 -67.27
C ALA A 424 -11.54 12.44 -65.88
N CYS A 425 -10.86 11.36 -65.51
CA CYS A 425 -11.01 10.70 -64.20
C CYS A 425 -9.65 10.27 -63.66
N SER A 426 -9.38 10.49 -62.37
CA SER A 426 -8.15 10.04 -61.68
C SER A 426 -6.83 10.36 -62.40
N GLY A 427 -6.77 11.50 -63.10
CA GLY A 427 -5.59 11.93 -63.86
C GLY A 427 -5.45 11.34 -65.27
N GLY A 428 -6.35 10.44 -65.68
CA GLY A 428 -6.45 9.89 -67.04
C GLY A 428 -7.64 10.46 -67.83
N ILE A 429 -7.64 10.21 -69.13
CA ILE A 429 -8.75 10.51 -70.04
C ILE A 429 -9.25 9.18 -70.60
N PHE A 430 -10.52 8.88 -70.38
CA PHE A 430 -11.13 7.59 -70.70
C PHE A 430 -12.33 7.76 -71.62
N GLU A 431 -12.61 6.74 -72.43
CA GLU A 431 -13.92 6.65 -73.06
C GLU A 431 -14.99 6.24 -72.04
N ARG A 432 -16.24 6.65 -72.27
CA ARG A 432 -17.33 6.36 -71.31
C ARG A 432 -17.54 4.86 -71.10
N VAL A 433 -17.41 4.06 -72.16
CA VAL A 433 -17.55 2.61 -72.11
C VAL A 433 -16.47 2.00 -71.21
N GLU A 434 -15.22 2.44 -71.33
CA GLU A 434 -14.11 1.98 -70.50
C GLU A 434 -14.33 2.29 -69.01
N LEU A 435 -14.92 3.45 -68.69
CA LEU A 435 -15.28 3.78 -67.31
C LEU A 435 -16.40 2.90 -66.76
N PHE A 436 -17.42 2.59 -67.57
CA PHE A 436 -18.47 1.66 -67.14
C PHE A 436 -17.93 0.25 -66.90
N ASP A 437 -17.08 -0.26 -67.80
CA ASP A 437 -16.43 -1.56 -67.62
C ASP A 437 -15.55 -1.57 -66.37
N HIS A 438 -14.82 -0.48 -66.10
CA HIS A 438 -13.99 -0.35 -64.91
C HIS A 438 -14.83 -0.28 -63.61
N MET A 439 -15.95 0.47 -63.63
CA MET A 439 -16.90 0.51 -62.52
C MET A 439 -17.50 -0.89 -62.25
N GLU A 440 -17.86 -1.62 -63.29
CA GLU A 440 -18.39 -2.98 -63.17
C GLU A 440 -17.35 -3.93 -62.56
N GLN A 441 -16.10 -3.86 -63.00
CA GLN A 441 -15.00 -4.65 -62.43
C GLN A 441 -14.80 -4.36 -60.94
N LEU A 442 -14.77 -3.08 -60.53
CA LEU A 442 -14.63 -2.72 -59.12
C LEU A 442 -15.81 -3.19 -58.27
N LEU A 443 -17.04 -3.10 -58.81
CA LEU A 443 -18.24 -3.58 -58.13
C LEU A 443 -18.26 -5.10 -58.01
N GLU A 444 -17.77 -5.83 -59.00
CA GLU A 444 -17.69 -7.30 -58.93
C GLU A 444 -16.62 -7.74 -57.92
N VAL A 445 -15.45 -7.09 -57.89
CA VAL A 445 -14.43 -7.32 -56.85
C VAL A 445 -14.99 -7.03 -55.45
N ALA A 446 -15.74 -5.94 -55.29
CA ALA A 446 -16.44 -5.61 -54.05
C ALA A 446 -17.47 -6.70 -53.65
N ARG A 447 -18.25 -7.20 -54.60
CA ARG A 447 -19.24 -8.28 -54.37
C ARG A 447 -18.57 -9.59 -53.97
N GLU A 448 -17.52 -10.01 -54.66
CA GLU A 448 -16.74 -11.19 -54.32
C GLU A 448 -16.15 -11.07 -52.91
N ARG A 449 -15.66 -9.89 -52.54
CA ARG A 449 -15.12 -9.64 -51.20
C ARG A 449 -16.18 -9.72 -50.11
N VAL A 450 -17.38 -9.20 -50.35
CA VAL A 450 -18.51 -9.33 -49.42
C VAL A 450 -18.92 -10.80 -49.26
N ARG A 451 -18.93 -11.59 -50.34
CA ARG A 451 -19.20 -13.04 -50.27
C ARG A 451 -18.14 -13.76 -49.43
N TYR A 452 -16.86 -13.49 -49.68
CA TYR A 452 -15.77 -14.08 -48.91
C TYR A 452 -15.87 -13.75 -47.41
N ASN A 453 -16.12 -12.48 -47.06
CA ASN A 453 -16.26 -12.07 -45.67
C ASN A 453 -17.48 -12.74 -44.98
N ARG A 454 -18.58 -12.96 -45.71
CA ARG A 454 -19.77 -13.63 -45.20
C ARG A 454 -19.52 -15.11 -44.91
N ASP A 455 -18.76 -15.78 -45.77
CA ASP A 455 -18.40 -17.20 -45.58
C ASP A 455 -17.37 -17.39 -44.45
N GLU A 456 -16.49 -16.40 -44.24
CA GLU A 456 -15.53 -16.40 -43.12
C GLU A 456 -16.20 -16.14 -41.75
N GLU A 457 -17.27 -15.33 -41.71
CA GLU A 457 -18.08 -15.10 -40.51
C GLU A 457 -18.77 -16.37 -39.98
N VAL A 458 -19.07 -17.35 -40.84
CA VAL A 458 -19.72 -18.62 -40.45
C VAL A 458 -18.77 -19.54 -39.67
N LEU A 459 -17.46 -19.30 -39.74
CA LEU A 459 -16.44 -20.12 -39.05
C LEU A 459 -15.95 -19.50 -37.74
N LEU A 460 -16.37 -18.29 -37.38
CA LEU A 460 -16.03 -17.72 -36.09
C LEU A 460 -16.93 -18.33 -35.01
N PRO A 461 -16.36 -19.00 -33.98
CA PRO A 461 -17.16 -19.55 -32.90
C PRO A 461 -17.93 -18.42 -32.25
N SER A 462 -19.27 -18.54 -32.24
CA SER A 462 -20.13 -17.61 -31.53
C SER A 462 -19.58 -17.40 -30.11
N PRO A 463 -19.27 -16.16 -29.69
CA PRO A 463 -18.77 -15.89 -28.35
C PRO A 463 -19.80 -16.21 -27.26
N PHE A 464 -21.03 -16.58 -27.65
CA PHE A 464 -22.09 -17.12 -26.81
C PHE A 464 -22.31 -18.61 -27.11
N GLY A 465 -21.25 -19.41 -27.05
CA GLY A 465 -21.40 -20.84 -26.81
C GLY A 465 -22.11 -21.03 -25.47
N SER A 466 -23.36 -21.49 -25.53
CA SER A 466 -24.24 -21.77 -24.41
C SER A 466 -23.50 -22.42 -23.23
N THR A 467 -23.32 -21.70 -22.14
CA THR A 467 -22.90 -22.21 -20.81
C THR A 467 -24.01 -23.04 -20.14
N GLY A 468 -24.78 -23.78 -20.93
CA GLY A 468 -25.93 -24.56 -20.50
C GLY A 468 -25.73 -26.04 -20.78
N GLN A 469 -24.65 -26.66 -20.29
CA GLN A 469 -24.52 -28.08 -19.94
C GLN A 469 -23.07 -28.37 -19.60
N GLY A 470 -22.78 -28.42 -18.30
CA GLY A 470 -21.42 -28.68 -17.80
C GLY A 470 -21.36 -28.70 -16.28
N ALA A 471 -22.42 -29.15 -15.62
CA ALA A 471 -22.35 -29.65 -14.26
C ALA A 471 -21.78 -31.08 -14.30
N GLU A 472 -20.58 -31.26 -14.86
CA GLU A 472 -19.77 -32.44 -14.55
C GLU A 472 -19.01 -32.12 -13.28
N ALA A 473 -19.27 -32.96 -12.28
CA ALA A 473 -18.65 -32.93 -10.98
C ALA A 473 -17.12 -32.79 -11.12
N PHE A 474 -16.60 -31.63 -10.70
CA PHE A 474 -15.20 -31.51 -10.32
C PHE A 474 -14.97 -32.47 -9.16
N ALA A 475 -14.48 -33.67 -9.50
CA ALA A 475 -13.87 -34.57 -8.56
C ALA A 475 -12.78 -33.80 -7.83
N VAL A 476 -13.00 -33.59 -6.54
CA VAL A 476 -12.05 -33.05 -5.58
C VAL A 476 -10.77 -33.88 -5.69
N SER A 477 -9.77 -33.36 -6.40
CA SER A 477 -8.44 -33.92 -6.40
C SER A 477 -7.92 -33.85 -4.96
N ALA A 478 -7.69 -35.02 -4.37
CA ALA A 478 -7.12 -35.18 -3.05
C ALA A 478 -5.88 -34.27 -2.87
N PRO A 479 -5.68 -33.70 -1.68
CA PRO A 479 -4.50 -32.88 -1.41
C PRO A 479 -3.23 -33.72 -1.60
N PRO A 480 -2.14 -33.14 -2.11
CA PRO A 480 -0.88 -33.86 -2.21
C PRO A 480 -0.47 -34.30 -0.80
N LYS A 481 -0.23 -35.61 -0.63
CA LYS A 481 0.35 -36.18 0.59
C LYS A 481 1.62 -35.40 0.90
N ALA A 482 1.58 -34.59 1.95
CA ALA A 482 2.76 -33.96 2.52
C ALA A 482 3.75 -35.07 2.86
N LYS A 483 4.90 -35.08 2.17
CA LYS A 483 6.07 -35.84 2.62
C LYS A 483 6.43 -35.28 4.00
N ALA A 484 6.14 -36.06 5.03
CA ALA A 484 6.68 -35.84 6.37
C ALA A 484 8.21 -35.89 6.26
N LEU A 485 8.83 -34.71 6.30
CA LEU A 485 10.24 -34.58 6.65
C LEU A 485 10.36 -34.97 8.12
N ALA A 486 10.82 -36.20 8.34
CA ALA A 486 11.22 -36.68 9.66
C ALA A 486 12.36 -35.80 10.18
N LEU A 487 12.09 -34.97 11.18
CA LEU A 487 13.11 -34.38 12.03
C LEU A 487 13.71 -35.52 12.90
N PRO A 488 15.04 -35.64 13.01
CA PRO A 488 15.66 -36.61 13.88
C PRO A 488 15.37 -36.24 15.34
N ALA A 489 14.94 -37.24 16.11
CA ALA A 489 14.74 -37.14 17.54
C ALA A 489 16.03 -36.71 18.24
N LEU A 490 16.01 -35.55 18.89
CA LEU A 490 17.01 -35.19 19.89
C LEU A 490 16.66 -35.92 21.18
N SER A 491 17.56 -36.81 21.58
CA SER A 491 17.59 -37.52 22.86
C SER A 491 17.59 -36.54 24.04
N PRO A 492 16.85 -36.80 25.12
CA PRO A 492 17.04 -36.06 26.36
C PRO A 492 18.37 -36.47 27.02
N ARG A 493 19.10 -35.49 27.53
CA ARG A 493 20.11 -35.62 28.58
C ARG A 493 19.81 -34.61 29.66
#